data_AF-A0A7K7Q483-F1
#
_entry.id   AF-A0A7K7Q483-F1
#
_cell.length_a   1.000
_cell.length_b   1.000
_cell.length_c   1.000
_cell.angle_alpha   90.00
_cell.angle_beta   90.00
_cell.angle_gamma   90.00
#
_symmetry.space_group_name_H-M   'P 1'
#
loop_
_entity.id
_entity.type
_entity.pdbx_description
1 polymer ?
#
loop_
_entity_poly.entity_id
_entity_poly.type
_entity_poly.pdbx_seq_one_letter_code
_entity_poly.pdbx_strand_id
1 'polypeptide(L)'
;MGVALHQTGHGHSHGAGGEQPNASVRAAFVHVVGDLLQSLGVLIASYIIFFKPEYKFVDPICTFLFSALVLGTTLTILRDVLLVLMEGTPRGMDFNAVQETLLAVRGVEAVHSLHIWALTAAQPLLSVHIAIS
;
A
#
# COMPACT_ATOMS: atom_id res chain seq x y z
N MET A 1 -35.69 -43.19 -1.25
CA MET A 1 -34.70 -43.28 -0.15
C MET A 1 -33.42 -42.64 -0.65
N GLY A 2 -33.24 -41.34 -0.37
CA GLY A 2 -32.08 -40.58 -0.83
C GLY A 2 -30.90 -40.82 0.10
N VAL A 3 -29.80 -41.32 -0.45
CA VAL A 3 -28.53 -41.54 0.26
C VAL A 3 -27.76 -40.21 0.25
N ALA A 4 -27.66 -39.57 1.41
CA ALA A 4 -26.77 -38.43 1.63
C ALA A 4 -25.35 -38.96 1.90
N LEU A 5 -24.41 -38.63 1.02
CA LEU A 5 -23.00 -38.92 1.20
C LEU A 5 -22.38 -37.91 2.18
N HIS A 6 -21.85 -38.45 3.27
CA HIS A 6 -21.11 -37.80 4.33
C HIS A 6 -19.73 -37.37 3.81
N GLN A 7 -19.47 -36.06 3.69
CA GLN A 7 -18.15 -35.51 3.39
C GLN A 7 -17.29 -35.50 4.67
N THR A 8 -16.29 -36.38 4.71
CA THR A 8 -15.18 -36.36 5.67
C THR A 8 -14.36 -35.08 5.50
N GLY A 9 -14.37 -34.23 6.52
CA GLY A 9 -13.55 -33.02 6.58
C GLY A 9 -12.08 -33.33 6.74
N HIS A 10 -11.27 -32.99 5.73
CA HIS A 10 -9.82 -32.92 5.84
C HIS A 10 -9.42 -31.57 6.45
N GLY A 11 -8.87 -31.61 7.66
CA GLY A 11 -8.26 -30.46 8.31
C GLY A 11 -6.92 -30.13 7.67
N HIS A 12 -6.86 -29.03 6.92
CA HIS A 12 -5.61 -28.45 6.46
C HIS A 12 -5.10 -27.45 7.50
N SER A 13 -3.99 -27.81 8.15
CA SER A 13 -3.19 -26.92 8.98
C SER A 13 -2.23 -26.14 8.07
N HIS A 14 -2.52 -24.86 7.83
CA HIS A 14 -1.53 -23.88 7.42
C HIS A 14 -1.09 -23.17 8.72
N GLY A 15 0.13 -23.30 9.21
CA GLY A 15 1.37 -23.05 8.48
C GLY A 15 1.79 -21.62 8.78
N ALA A 16 2.53 -21.45 9.88
CA ALA A 16 3.20 -20.26 10.41
C ALA A 16 3.07 -18.97 9.56
N GLY A 17 2.22 -18.05 10.01
CA GLY A 17 2.26 -16.67 9.57
C GLY A 17 3.58 -16.03 10.00
N GLY A 18 4.51 -15.89 9.05
CA GLY A 18 5.56 -14.90 9.18
C GLY A 18 4.88 -13.53 9.19
N GLU A 19 4.91 -12.84 10.33
CA GLU A 19 4.55 -11.43 10.43
C GLU A 19 5.45 -10.65 9.46
N GLN A 20 4.95 -10.41 8.25
CA GLN A 20 5.54 -9.41 7.39
C GLN A 20 5.49 -8.09 8.16
N PRO A 21 6.59 -7.31 8.21
CA PRO A 21 6.58 -6.04 8.90
C PRO A 21 5.45 -5.19 8.32
N ASN A 22 4.40 -4.96 9.11
CA ASN A 22 3.18 -4.32 8.67
C ASN A 22 3.52 -2.97 8.03
N ALA A 23 3.49 -2.91 6.70
CA ALA A 23 3.84 -1.71 5.95
C ALA A 23 2.98 -0.52 6.39
N SER A 24 1.74 -0.79 6.79
CA SER A 24 0.82 0.17 7.42
C SER A 24 1.36 0.76 8.72
N VAL A 25 1.98 -0.06 9.58
CA VAL A 25 2.58 0.40 10.85
C VAL A 25 3.82 1.25 10.58
N ARG A 26 4.66 0.84 9.61
CA ARG A 26 5.82 1.64 9.21
C ARG A 26 5.41 2.99 8.61
N ALA A 27 4.38 3.00 7.76
CA ALA A 27 3.83 4.22 7.19
C ALA A 27 3.24 5.14 8.27
N ALA A 28 2.45 4.59 9.19
CA ALA A 28 1.90 5.33 10.34
C ALA A 28 3.01 5.90 11.24
N PHE A 29 4.08 5.14 11.48
CA PHE A 29 5.23 5.61 12.25
C PHE A 29 5.91 6.82 11.61
N VAL A 30 6.22 6.74 10.31
CA VAL A 30 6.84 7.87 9.58
C VAL A 30 5.93 9.09 9.58
N HIS A 31 4.62 8.90 9.46
CA HIS A 31 3.63 9.97 9.53
C HIS A 31 3.63 10.65 10.90
N VAL A 32 3.51 9.88 11.99
CA VAL A 32 3.50 10.39 13.37
C VAL A 32 4.82 11.11 13.72
N VAL A 33 5.96 10.59 13.27
CA VAL A 33 7.25 11.27 13.43
C VAL A 33 7.26 12.62 12.70
N GLY A 34 6.67 12.69 11.50
CA GLY A 34 6.47 13.94 10.78
C GLY A 34 5.64 14.95 11.57
N ASP A 35 4.51 14.51 12.14
CA ASP A 35 3.61 15.36 12.93
C ASP A 35 4.28 15.87 14.22
N LEU A 36 5.09 15.04 14.87
CA LEU A 36 5.87 15.41 16.04
C LEU A 36 6.90 16.51 15.70
N LEU A 37 7.65 16.34 14.61
CA LEU A 37 8.63 17.32 14.14
C LEU A 37 7.97 18.65 13.79
N GLN A 38 6.80 18.60 13.14
CA GLN A 38 6.02 19.80 12.84
C GLN A 38 5.56 20.51 14.11
N SER A 39 5.02 19.78 15.08
CA SER A 39 4.57 20.35 16.35
C SER A 39 5.72 21.01 17.12
N LEU A 40 6.90 20.38 17.10
CA LEU A 40 8.09 20.93 17.72
C LEU A 40 8.60 22.19 17.00
N GLY A 41 8.53 22.21 15.67
CA GLY A 41 8.88 23.39 14.87
C GLY A 41 7.99 24.60 15.18
N VAL A 42 6.68 24.40 15.28
CA VAL A 42 5.73 25.46 15.66
C VAL A 42 5.97 25.94 17.09
N LEU A 43 6.26 25.02 18.02
CA LEU A 43 6.60 25.37 19.40
C LEU A 43 7.84 26.29 19.47
N ILE A 44 8.90 25.94 18.73
CA ILE A 44 10.13 26.74 18.67
C ILE A 44 9.87 28.10 18.03
N ALA A 45 9.11 28.16 16.93
CA ALA A 45 8.74 29.41 16.28
C ALA A 45 7.96 30.32 17.23
N SER A 46 6.96 29.78 17.93
CA SER A 46 6.17 30.50 18.93
C SER A 46 7.04 31.03 20.08
N TYR A 47 7.98 30.22 20.59
CA TYR A 47 8.92 30.62 21.65
C TYR A 47 9.84 31.77 21.22
N ILE A 48 10.35 31.74 19.98
CA ILE A 48 11.19 32.82 19.43
C ILE A 48 10.40 34.13 19.32
N ILE A 49 9.15 34.06 18.85
CA ILE A 49 8.28 35.24 18.71
C ILE A 49 7.97 35.87 20.07
N PHE A 50 7.81 35.06 21.13
CA PHE A 50 7.56 35.56 22.48
C PHE A 50 8.71 36.42 23.01
N PHE A 51 9.96 35.98 22.82
CA PHE A 51 11.13 36.74 23.31
C PHE A 51 11.54 37.90 22.41
N LYS A 52 11.30 37.80 21.10
CA LYS A 52 11.73 38.79 20.11
C LYS A 52 10.59 39.11 19.11
N PRO A 53 9.67 40.02 19.46
CA PRO A 53 8.52 40.37 18.61
C PRO A 53 8.88 41.08 17.28
N GLU A 54 10.15 41.43 17.07
CA GLU A 54 10.66 41.94 15.79
C GLU A 54 10.74 40.86 14.69
N TYR A 55 10.77 39.58 15.06
CA TYR A 55 10.87 38.44 14.14
C TYR A 55 9.51 37.81 13.78
N LYS A 56 8.43 38.60 13.71
CA LYS A 56 7.07 38.12 13.35
C LYS A 56 6.99 37.41 11.99
N PHE A 57 7.90 37.70 11.08
CA PHE A 57 7.98 37.03 9.77
C PHE A 57 8.44 35.56 9.84
N VAL A 58 8.92 35.10 10.98
CA VAL A 58 9.32 33.70 11.18
C VAL A 58 8.11 32.77 11.18
N ASP A 59 6.96 33.23 11.68
CA ASP A 59 5.74 32.41 11.78
C ASP A 59 5.18 32.02 10.41
N PRO A 60 4.98 32.94 9.44
CA PRO A 60 4.50 32.58 8.11
C PRO A 60 5.49 31.69 7.36
N ILE A 61 6.80 31.93 7.50
CA ILE A 61 7.84 31.14 6.81
C ILE A 61 7.85 29.69 7.34
N CYS A 62 7.82 29.51 8.67
CA CYS A 62 7.71 28.19 9.28
C CYS A 62 6.42 27.49 8.81
N THR A 63 5.29 28.19 8.85
CA THR A 63 3.99 27.63 8.46
C THR A 63 3.99 27.20 6.99
N PHE A 64 4.56 28.00 6.09
CA PHE A 64 4.64 27.68 4.67
C PHE A 64 5.57 26.50 4.40
N LEU A 65 6.71 26.43 5.09
CA LEU A 65 7.65 25.32 5.00
C LEU A 65 7.03 24.00 5.47
N PHE A 66 6.33 24.01 6.61
CA PHE A 66 5.62 22.83 7.10
C PHE A 66 4.43 22.45 6.20
N SER A 67 3.67 23.43 5.72
CA SER A 67 2.58 23.18 4.78
C SER A 67 3.09 22.48 3.51
N ALA A 68 4.21 22.92 2.95
CA ALA A 68 4.84 22.30 1.79
C ALA A 68 5.32 20.86 2.08
N LEU A 69 5.93 20.62 3.25
CA LEU A 69 6.34 19.28 3.69
C LEU A 69 5.14 18.32 3.80
N VAL A 70 4.06 18.74 4.47
CA VAL A 70 2.84 17.94 4.63
C VAL A 70 2.17 17.68 3.30
N LEU A 71 2.12 18.66 2.41
CA LEU A 71 1.60 18.48 1.05
C LEU A 71 2.40 17.41 0.31
N GLY A 72 3.73 17.45 0.39
CA GLY A 72 4.60 16.46 -0.26
C GLY A 72 4.38 15.03 0.24
N THR A 73 4.27 14.85 1.55
CA THR A 73 4.02 13.53 2.16
C THR A 73 2.62 13.02 1.83
N THR A 74 1.61 13.89 1.95
CA THR A 74 0.21 13.55 1.65
C THR A 74 0.01 13.17 0.19
N LEU A 75 0.62 13.91 -0.75
CA LEU A 75 0.50 13.61 -2.18
C LEU A 75 1.11 12.24 -2.54
N THR A 76 2.21 11.86 -1.89
CA THR A 76 2.83 10.54 -2.09
C THR A 76 1.89 9.43 -1.63
N ILE A 77 1.35 9.53 -0.40
CA ILE A 77 0.42 8.54 0.16
C ILE A 77 -0.88 8.50 -0.66
N LEU A 78 -1.41 9.66 -1.04
CA LEU A 78 -2.63 9.76 -1.84
C LEU A 78 -2.48 9.06 -3.19
N ARG A 79 -1.34 9.22 -3.87
CA ARG A 79 -1.06 8.52 -5.13
C ARG A 79 -1.02 7.00 -4.94
N ASP A 80 -0.42 6.51 -3.86
CA ASP A 80 -0.38 5.08 -3.57
C ASP A 80 -1.79 4.54 -3.31
N VAL A 81 -2.61 5.26 -2.55
CA VAL A 81 -4.01 4.89 -2.30
C VAL A 81 -4.83 4.91 -3.59
N LEU A 82 -4.66 5.93 -4.43
CA LEU A 82 -5.34 6.02 -5.72
C LEU A 82 -4.95 4.87 -6.64
N LEU A 83 -3.67 4.47 -6.66
CA LEU A 83 -3.21 3.33 -7.46
C LEU A 83 -3.88 2.03 -7.01
N VAL A 84 -4.01 1.82 -5.70
CA VAL A 84 -4.73 0.66 -5.14
C VAL A 84 -6.23 0.71 -5.49
N LEU A 85 -6.88 1.86 -5.31
CA LEU A 85 -8.31 2.03 -5.60
C LEU A 85 -8.65 1.92 -7.09
N MET A 86 -7.73 2.32 -7.97
CA MET A 86 -7.90 2.20 -9.42
C MET A 86 -7.56 0.79 -9.93
N GLU A 87 -7.36 -0.19 -9.05
CA GLU A 87 -6.93 -1.56 -9.41
C GLU A 87 -5.64 -1.53 -10.28
N GLY A 88 -4.79 -0.54 -10.02
CA GLY A 88 -3.56 -0.32 -10.76
C GLY A 88 -2.62 -1.51 -10.65
N THR A 89 -1.94 -1.82 -11.76
CA THR A 89 -0.99 -2.93 -11.81
C THR A 89 0.14 -2.73 -10.79
N PRO A 90 0.44 -3.73 -9.94
CA PRO A 90 1.50 -3.61 -8.94
C PRO A 90 2.85 -3.28 -9.58
N ARG A 91 3.58 -2.35 -8.97
CA ARG A 91 4.93 -1.97 -9.40
C ARG A 91 5.86 -3.19 -9.33
N GLY A 92 6.35 -3.63 -10.49
CA GLY A 92 7.30 -4.74 -10.60
C GLY A 92 6.74 -6.07 -11.10
N MET A 93 5.45 -6.12 -11.49
CA MET A 93 4.88 -7.30 -12.14
C MET A 93 4.78 -7.07 -13.66
N ASP A 94 5.50 -7.87 -14.44
CA ASP A 94 5.42 -7.83 -15.90
C ASP A 94 4.30 -8.75 -16.37
N PHE A 95 3.31 -8.17 -17.06
CA PHE A 95 2.18 -8.87 -17.63
C PHE A 95 2.62 -10.04 -18.53
N ASN A 96 3.66 -9.83 -19.34
CA ASN A 96 4.15 -10.85 -20.27
C ASN A 96 4.80 -12.03 -19.53
N ALA A 97 5.58 -11.76 -18.48
CA ALA A 97 6.23 -12.81 -17.70
C ALA A 97 5.21 -13.72 -17.01
N VAL A 98 4.11 -13.15 -16.50
CA VAL A 98 3.03 -13.92 -15.88
C VAL A 98 2.29 -14.77 -16.91
N GLN A 99 1.99 -14.20 -18.09
CA GLN A 99 1.34 -14.93 -19.18
C GLN A 99 2.18 -16.11 -19.67
N GLU A 100 3.49 -15.90 -19.88
CA GLU A 100 4.41 -16.94 -20.33
C GLU A 100 4.54 -18.06 -19.30
N THR A 101 4.59 -17.72 -18.00
CA THR A 101 4.61 -18.70 -16.91
C THR A 101 3.33 -19.54 -16.88
N LEU A 102 2.16 -18.94 -17.15
CA LEU A 102 0.89 -19.66 -17.22
C LEU A 102 0.81 -20.58 -18.44
N LEU A 103 1.33 -20.16 -19.60
CA LEU A 103 1.40 -20.98 -20.82
C LEU A 103 2.41 -22.13 -20.71
N ALA A 104 3.43 -21.99 -19.88
CA ALA A 104 4.40 -23.07 -19.63
C ALA A 104 3.81 -24.24 -18.81
N VAL A 105 2.63 -24.07 -18.19
CA VAL A 105 1.96 -25.13 -17.44
C VAL A 105 1.35 -26.16 -18.40
N ARG A 106 1.68 -27.44 -18.19
CA ARG A 106 1.24 -28.54 -19.05
C ARG A 106 -0.28 -28.70 -18.99
N GLY A 107 -0.95 -28.61 -20.15
CA GLY A 107 -2.40 -28.72 -20.29
C GLY A 107 -3.12 -27.38 -20.49
N VAL A 108 -2.40 -26.26 -20.48
CA VAL A 108 -2.93 -24.93 -20.84
C VAL A 108 -2.80 -24.73 -22.35
N GLU A 109 -3.92 -24.59 -23.06
CA GLU A 109 -3.92 -24.27 -24.50
C GLU A 109 -3.93 -22.76 -24.76
N ALA A 110 -4.67 -21.99 -23.97
CA ALA A 110 -4.77 -20.56 -24.14
C ALA A 110 -5.10 -19.83 -22.83
N VAL A 111 -4.60 -18.60 -22.72
CA VAL A 111 -4.85 -17.70 -21.59
C VAL A 111 -5.59 -16.47 -22.09
N HIS A 112 -6.77 -16.19 -21.54
CA HIS A 112 -7.62 -15.06 -21.90
C HIS A 112 -7.96 -14.20 -20.67
N SER A 113 -8.20 -12.91 -20.90
CA SER A 113 -8.67 -11.95 -19.88
C SER A 113 -7.83 -11.96 -18.60
N LEU A 114 -6.51 -11.94 -18.74
CA LEU A 114 -5.57 -11.81 -17.62
C LEU A 114 -5.72 -10.42 -17.01
N HIS A 115 -6.07 -10.35 -15.73
CA HIS A 115 -6.29 -9.10 -15.02
C HIS A 115 -5.52 -9.16 -13.69
N ILE A 116 -4.65 -8.17 -13.46
CA ILE A 116 -3.70 -8.15 -12.35
C ILE A 116 -3.85 -6.82 -11.61
N TRP A 117 -4.12 -6.90 -10.32
CA TRP A 117 -4.28 -5.74 -9.45
C TRP A 117 -3.62 -5.99 -8.08
N ALA A 118 -3.52 -4.98 -7.25
CA ALA A 118 -3.00 -5.12 -5.89
C ALA A 118 -4.01 -4.56 -4.87
N LEU A 119 -4.42 -5.38 -3.90
CA LEU A 119 -5.31 -4.92 -2.81
C LEU A 119 -4.54 -4.12 -1.75
N THR A 120 -3.26 -4.48 -1.56
CA THR A 120 -2.31 -3.79 -0.71
C THR A 120 -0.93 -3.89 -1.35
N ALA A 121 0.03 -3.05 -0.92
CA ALA A 121 1.40 -3.10 -1.42
C ALA A 121 2.10 -4.48 -1.29
N ALA A 122 1.57 -5.38 -0.45
CA ALA A 122 2.11 -6.71 -0.20
C ALA A 122 1.25 -7.86 -0.79
N GLN A 123 0.06 -7.57 -1.33
CA GLN A 123 -0.87 -8.60 -1.82
C GLN A 123 -1.28 -8.33 -3.26
N PRO A 124 -0.48 -8.78 -4.25
CA PRO A 124 -0.93 -8.83 -5.63
C PRO A 124 -1.99 -9.91 -5.81
N LEU A 125 -3.06 -9.59 -6.53
CA LEU A 125 -4.08 -10.53 -6.97
C LEU A 125 -4.10 -10.59 -8.50
N LEU A 126 -4.53 -11.74 -8.99
CA LEU A 126 -4.66 -12.03 -10.40
C LEU A 126 -5.93 -12.84 -10.62
N SER A 127 -6.64 -12.51 -11.69
CA SER A 127 -7.74 -13.30 -12.23
C SER A 127 -7.48 -13.56 -13.71
N VAL A 128 -7.74 -14.79 -14.15
CA VAL A 128 -7.41 -15.23 -15.51
C VAL A 128 -8.34 -16.37 -15.93
N HIS A 129 -8.72 -16.39 -17.21
CA HIS A 129 -9.42 -17.51 -17.81
C HIS A 129 -8.44 -18.38 -18.58
N ILE A 130 -8.41 -19.67 -18.25
CA ILE A 130 -7.50 -20.65 -18.84
C ILE A 130 -8.32 -21.66 -19.64
N ALA A 131 -7.98 -21.83 -20.92
CA ALA A 131 -8.48 -22.93 -21.74
C ALA A 131 -7.58 -24.15 -21.54
N ILE A 132 -8.18 -25.28 -21.20
CA ILE A 132 -7.49 -26.55 -20.95
C ILE A 132 -7.97 -27.60 -21.94
N SER A 133 -7.05 -28.47 -22.38
CA SER A 133 -7.29 -29.59 -23.30
C SER A 133 -7.53 -30.91 -22.56
#